data_AF-A0AAW2P3G8-F1
#
_entry.id   AF-A0AAW2P3G8-F1
#
_cell.length_a   1.000
_cell.length_b   1.000
_cell.length_c   1.000
_cell.angle_alpha   90.00
_cell.angle_beta   90.00
_cell.angle_gamma   90.00
#
_symmetry.space_group_name_H-M   'P 1'
#
loop_
_entity.id
_entity.type
_entity.pdbx_description
1 polymer ?
#
loop_
_entity_poly.entity_id
_entity_poly.type
_entity_poly.pdbx_seq_one_letter_code
_entity_poly.pdbx_strand_id
1 'polypeptide(L)'
;MCFSTLVQTVLQYYEEPLSLFGSGFEMSLNLLGNKSNFSTFLKNLLRGTVVMPSKNSASFLSTIGHLDDRVELDKHIKPGSNKYFATLSAMASKLAYENDEHIKVTVEKTWKMELLGTYSFWDERHQEDTTQAFMFRDRNADSDIIFVAFRGTELFNAKDWRTDLDIPWYNLQGVNGRVHGGFIKALGLKLDGTWPKSTTTGEHRHAYNTIAAELKGHFKSNDRTKFIVTGHSLGGALAVLFPAVLALHNEIKTLERLEAVYTFGQPRVGDERFGEFMKEQFEHYGVRYYRFVYSHDIIPRLPYDDSVFMFKHFGTCVYVNSIYEATVVEEEPFKNYFHWGSIVTKRVDALWELVRSFLLPRMFGPDYKETLLLKIFRTVGPVFPGLPAHGLQDYINATRLATY
;
A
#
# COMPACT_ATOMS: atom_id res chain seq x y z
N MET A 1 -18.12 -13.42 14.51
CA MET A 1 -18.09 -14.38 13.38
C MET A 1 -19.18 -14.13 12.35
N CYS A 2 -20.48 -14.12 12.70
CA CYS A 2 -21.58 -14.08 11.72
C CYS A 2 -21.57 -12.88 10.72
N PHE A 3 -21.19 -11.68 11.14
CA PHE A 3 -21.17 -10.51 10.25
C PHE A 3 -20.04 -10.55 9.21
N SER A 4 -18.82 -10.91 9.63
CA SER A 4 -17.66 -11.05 8.72
C SER A 4 -17.91 -12.12 7.66
N THR A 5 -18.45 -13.27 8.06
CA THR A 5 -18.80 -14.35 7.14
C THR A 5 -19.89 -13.91 6.16
N LEU A 6 -20.91 -13.19 6.62
CA LEU A 6 -21.96 -12.65 5.74
C LEU A 6 -21.40 -11.66 4.71
N VAL A 7 -20.55 -10.72 5.11
CA VAL A 7 -19.92 -9.76 4.18
C VAL A 7 -19.03 -10.49 3.18
N GLN A 8 -18.24 -11.47 3.61
CA GLN A 8 -17.43 -12.30 2.70
C GLN A 8 -18.30 -13.06 1.70
N THR A 9 -19.44 -13.62 2.12
CA THR A 9 -20.39 -14.29 1.20
C THR A 9 -20.98 -13.32 0.20
N VAL A 10 -21.35 -12.11 0.62
CA VAL A 10 -21.84 -11.06 -0.29
C VAL A 10 -20.75 -10.65 -1.28
N LEU A 11 -19.51 -10.43 -0.83
CA LEU A 11 -18.40 -10.10 -1.71
C LEU A 11 -18.10 -11.21 -2.71
N GLN A 12 -18.16 -12.47 -2.30
CA GLN A 12 -18.00 -13.62 -3.21
C GLN A 12 -19.09 -13.64 -4.29
N TYR A 13 -20.33 -13.29 -3.94
CA TYR A 13 -21.42 -13.23 -4.91
C TYR A 13 -21.25 -12.11 -5.94
N TYR A 14 -20.71 -10.96 -5.52
CA TYR A 14 -20.49 -9.79 -6.38
C TYR A 14 -19.07 -9.70 -6.97
N GLU A 15 -18.25 -10.74 -6.81
CA GLU A 15 -16.83 -10.71 -7.15
C GLU A 15 -16.58 -10.47 -8.65
N GLU A 16 -17.17 -11.31 -9.51
CA GLU A 16 -17.08 -11.16 -10.96
C GLU A 16 -17.75 -9.86 -11.45
N PRO A 17 -18.99 -9.51 -11.04
CA PRO A 17 -19.60 -8.23 -11.42
C PRO A 17 -18.77 -7.01 -11.06
N LEU A 18 -18.19 -6.97 -9.86
CA LEU A 18 -17.41 -5.83 -9.39
C LEU A 18 -16.07 -5.73 -10.14
N SER A 19 -15.41 -6.87 -10.38
CA SER A 19 -14.17 -6.92 -11.17
C SER A 19 -14.39 -6.48 -12.62
N LEU A 20 -15.49 -6.93 -13.25
CA LEU A 20 -15.88 -6.49 -14.59
C LEU A 20 -16.17 -4.99 -14.64
N PHE A 21 -16.91 -4.47 -13.66
CA PHE A 21 -17.16 -3.04 -13.53
C PHE A 21 -15.85 -2.26 -13.38
N GLY A 22 -14.96 -2.69 -12.48
CA GLY A 22 -13.65 -2.08 -12.27
C GLY A 22 -12.80 -2.04 -13.53
N SER A 23 -12.68 -3.18 -14.21
CA SER A 23 -11.97 -3.28 -15.49
C SER A 23 -12.56 -2.36 -16.57
N GLY A 24 -13.89 -2.28 -16.67
CA GLY A 24 -14.57 -1.41 -17.63
C GLY A 24 -14.41 0.08 -17.28
N PHE A 25 -14.48 0.42 -16.00
CA PHE A 25 -14.27 1.77 -15.49
C PHE A 25 -12.84 2.23 -15.78
N GLU A 26 -11.84 1.41 -15.46
CA GLU A 26 -10.43 1.73 -15.72
C GLU A 26 -10.11 1.84 -17.21
N MET A 27 -10.66 0.95 -18.04
CA MET A 27 -10.56 1.07 -19.50
C MET A 27 -11.16 2.40 -19.98
N SER A 28 -12.30 2.81 -19.42
CA SER A 28 -12.95 4.09 -19.74
C SER A 28 -12.09 5.28 -19.34
N LEU A 29 -11.46 5.25 -18.16
CA LEU A 29 -10.53 6.29 -17.73
C LEU A 29 -9.32 6.38 -18.66
N ASN A 30 -8.74 5.25 -19.08
CA ASN A 30 -7.60 5.23 -20.01
C ASN A 30 -7.97 5.68 -21.43
N LEU A 31 -9.20 5.38 -21.89
CA LEU A 31 -9.74 5.88 -23.15
C LEU A 31 -9.87 7.41 -23.14
N LEU A 32 -10.34 7.97 -22.02
CA LEU A 32 -10.55 9.41 -21.84
C LEU A 32 -9.28 10.18 -21.49
N GLY A 33 -8.33 9.55 -20.79
CA GLY A 33 -7.08 10.15 -20.33
C GLY A 33 -6.04 10.29 -21.44
N ASN A 34 -6.20 9.59 -22.56
CA ASN A 34 -5.40 9.78 -23.75
C ASN A 34 -5.74 11.17 -24.32
N LYS A 35 -4.87 12.15 -24.05
CA LYS A 35 -4.87 13.65 -24.19
C LYS A 35 -5.70 14.34 -25.30
N SER A 36 -6.51 13.64 -26.05
CA SER A 36 -7.62 14.14 -26.82
C SER A 36 -8.72 14.68 -25.89
N ASN A 37 -9.15 15.94 -26.10
CA ASN A 37 -10.31 16.49 -25.41
C ASN A 37 -11.53 15.55 -25.62
N PHE A 38 -12.45 15.47 -24.65
CA PHE A 38 -13.66 14.64 -24.73
C PHE A 38 -14.43 14.77 -26.07
N SER A 39 -14.43 15.97 -26.66
CA SER A 39 -14.98 16.22 -28.00
C SER A 39 -14.26 15.46 -29.12
N THR A 40 -12.93 15.37 -29.06
CA THR A 40 -12.10 14.61 -29.99
C THR A 40 -12.32 13.11 -29.82
N PHE A 41 -12.44 12.63 -28.57
CA PHE A 41 -12.84 11.25 -28.29
C PHE A 41 -14.20 10.93 -28.93
N LEU A 42 -15.22 11.77 -28.72
CA LEU A 42 -16.55 11.57 -29.31
C LEU A 42 -16.52 11.57 -30.85
N LYS A 43 -15.72 12.46 -31.47
CA LYS A 43 -15.52 12.47 -32.92
C LYS A 43 -14.86 11.18 -33.42
N ASN A 44 -13.87 10.66 -32.71
CA ASN A 44 -13.19 9.41 -33.06
C ASN A 44 -14.12 8.21 -32.87
N LEU A 45 -14.98 8.22 -31.84
CA LEU A 45 -16.00 7.20 -31.61
C LEU A 45 -17.00 7.15 -32.75
N LEU A 46 -17.54 8.30 -33.16
CA LEU A 46 -18.45 8.41 -34.31
C LEU A 46 -17.80 8.00 -35.64
N ARG A 47 -16.48 8.14 -35.77
CA ARG A 47 -15.70 7.74 -36.96
C ARG A 47 -15.21 6.29 -36.92
N GLY A 48 -15.40 5.56 -35.82
CA GLY A 48 -14.86 4.21 -35.64
C GLY A 48 -13.33 4.14 -35.56
N THR A 49 -12.65 5.25 -35.24
CA THR A 49 -11.18 5.35 -35.21
C THR A 49 -10.62 5.39 -33.80
N VAL A 50 -11.39 4.96 -32.79
CA VAL A 50 -10.92 4.91 -31.40
C VAL A 50 -9.87 3.80 -31.27
N VAL A 51 -8.66 4.17 -30.86
CA VAL A 51 -7.61 3.21 -30.53
C VAL A 51 -7.82 2.77 -29.09
N MET A 52 -8.01 1.46 -28.90
CA MET A 52 -8.18 0.89 -27.56
C MET A 52 -6.85 0.91 -26.79
N PRO A 53 -6.84 1.42 -25.54
CA PRO A 53 -5.67 1.36 -24.67
C PRO A 53 -5.23 -0.09 -24.44
N SER A 54 -3.92 -0.33 -24.53
CA SER A 54 -3.34 -1.62 -24.16
C SER A 54 -3.08 -1.65 -22.66
N LYS A 55 -3.65 -2.62 -21.94
CA LYS A 55 -3.48 -2.77 -20.49
C LYS A 55 -2.02 -2.93 -20.05
N ASN A 56 -1.16 -3.41 -20.94
CA ASN A 56 0.25 -3.69 -20.67
C ASN A 56 1.18 -2.57 -21.16
N SER A 57 0.67 -1.39 -21.53
CA SER A 57 1.51 -0.27 -21.95
C SER A 57 1.85 0.66 -20.79
N ALA A 58 3.00 1.33 -20.90
CA ALA A 58 3.42 2.38 -19.96
C ALA A 58 2.42 3.55 -19.86
N SER A 59 1.55 3.73 -20.85
CA SER A 59 0.55 4.81 -20.84
C SER A 59 -0.76 4.42 -20.16
N PHE A 60 -0.95 3.13 -19.86
CA PHE A 60 -2.14 2.63 -19.19
C PHE A 60 -1.96 2.79 -17.68
N LEU A 61 -2.91 3.43 -17.02
CA LEU A 61 -2.90 3.70 -15.59
C LEU A 61 -4.01 2.94 -14.88
N SER A 62 -3.72 2.47 -13.68
CA SER A 62 -4.72 1.97 -12.77
C SER A 62 -5.69 3.09 -12.34
N THR A 63 -6.81 2.73 -11.73
CA THR A 63 -7.69 3.72 -11.08
C THR A 63 -6.94 4.59 -10.06
N ILE A 64 -5.94 4.04 -9.36
CA ILE A 64 -5.09 4.78 -8.42
C ILE A 64 -4.23 5.81 -9.15
N GLY A 65 -3.63 5.44 -10.29
CA GLY A 65 -2.88 6.36 -11.16
C GLY A 65 -3.74 7.49 -11.72
N HIS A 66 -5.03 7.25 -11.99
CA HIS A 66 -5.97 8.31 -12.40
C HIS A 66 -6.43 9.21 -11.24
N LEU A 67 -6.38 8.73 -9.99
CA LEU A 67 -6.62 9.56 -8.80
C LEU A 67 -5.42 10.48 -8.49
N ASP A 68 -4.20 10.03 -8.79
CA ASP A 68 -2.97 10.83 -8.67
C ASP A 68 -1.93 10.43 -9.72
N ASP A 69 -1.86 11.22 -10.79
CA ASP A 69 -1.02 10.99 -11.97
C ASP A 69 0.45 11.40 -11.78
N ARG A 70 0.83 11.88 -10.59
CA ARG A 70 2.19 12.35 -10.32
C ARG A 70 3.17 11.19 -10.19
N VAL A 71 4.20 11.15 -11.01
CA VAL A 71 5.30 10.18 -10.88
C VAL A 71 6.62 10.83 -10.45
N GLU A 72 6.73 12.15 -10.58
CA GLU A 72 7.95 12.89 -10.26
C GLU A 72 8.22 12.93 -8.75
N LEU A 73 9.48 12.70 -8.38
CA LEU A 73 9.96 12.87 -7.00
C LEU A 73 10.12 14.36 -6.69
N ASP A 74 9.90 14.74 -5.43
CA ASP A 74 10.05 16.13 -5.01
C ASP A 74 11.54 16.51 -4.96
N LYS A 75 11.96 17.37 -5.88
CA LYS A 75 13.34 17.87 -6.01
C LYS A 75 13.86 18.62 -4.78
N HIS A 76 12.96 19.09 -3.90
CA HIS A 76 13.34 19.79 -2.68
C HIS A 76 13.67 18.84 -1.53
N ILE A 77 13.37 17.55 -1.66
CA ILE A 77 13.67 16.54 -0.66
C ILE A 77 15.04 15.91 -0.96
N LYS A 78 16.00 16.11 -0.05
CA LYS A 78 17.38 15.63 -0.21
C LYS A 78 17.45 14.09 -0.20
N PRO A 79 18.02 13.44 -1.23
CA PRO A 79 18.25 12.00 -1.25
C PRO A 79 19.01 11.50 -0.02
N GLY A 80 18.66 10.30 0.45
CA GLY A 80 19.26 9.65 1.62
C GLY A 80 18.78 10.14 2.99
N SER A 81 17.93 11.18 3.06
CA SER A 81 17.29 11.61 4.32
C SER A 81 16.13 10.70 4.73
N ASN A 82 15.74 10.71 6.01
CA ASN A 82 14.55 9.97 6.47
C ASN A 82 13.27 10.42 5.72
N LYS A 83 13.13 11.73 5.47
CA LYS A 83 12.02 12.27 4.68
C LYS A 83 12.03 11.80 3.23
N TYR A 84 13.22 11.68 2.62
CA TYR A 84 13.36 11.08 1.29
C TYR A 84 12.90 9.64 1.27
N PHE A 85 13.34 8.81 2.22
CA PHE A 85 12.92 7.41 2.28
C PHE A 85 11.41 7.28 2.49
N ALA A 86 10.82 8.06 3.40
CA ALA A 86 9.37 8.08 3.59
C ALA A 86 8.61 8.49 2.32
N THR A 87 9.02 9.57 1.63
CA THR A 87 8.35 10.01 0.40
C THR A 87 8.55 9.04 -0.76
N LEU A 88 9.75 8.49 -0.95
CA LEU A 88 10.01 7.50 -1.99
C LEU A 88 9.23 6.21 -1.71
N SER A 89 9.13 5.78 -0.45
CA SER A 89 8.28 4.68 -0.01
C SER A 89 6.80 4.93 -0.32
N ALA A 90 6.27 6.14 -0.08
CA ALA A 90 4.89 6.48 -0.44
C ALA A 90 4.66 6.44 -1.96
N MET A 91 5.60 6.99 -2.74
CA MET A 91 5.55 6.97 -4.20
C MET A 91 5.63 5.53 -4.74
N ALA A 92 6.49 4.69 -4.17
CA ALA A 92 6.61 3.27 -4.51
C ALA A 92 5.35 2.48 -4.15
N SER A 93 4.77 2.72 -2.97
CA SER A 93 3.49 2.11 -2.58
C SER A 93 2.34 2.50 -3.50
N LYS A 94 2.36 3.70 -4.09
CA LYS A 94 1.44 4.07 -5.17
C LYS A 94 1.74 3.35 -6.48
N LEU A 95 3.00 3.37 -6.89
CA LEU A 95 3.43 2.77 -8.15
C LEU A 95 3.19 1.24 -8.19
N ALA A 96 3.14 0.59 -7.03
CA ALA A 96 2.85 -0.85 -6.91
C ALA A 96 1.48 -1.25 -7.48
N TYR A 97 0.56 -0.32 -7.67
CA TYR A 97 -0.76 -0.55 -8.29
C TYR A 97 -0.73 -0.54 -9.83
N GLU A 98 0.37 -0.10 -10.43
CA GLU A 98 0.47 0.08 -11.87
C GLU A 98 0.99 -1.19 -12.56
N ASN A 99 0.82 -1.26 -13.89
CA ASN A 99 1.31 -2.38 -14.68
C ASN A 99 2.86 -2.36 -14.82
N ASP A 100 3.44 -3.52 -15.12
CA ASP A 100 4.89 -3.73 -15.22
C ASP A 100 5.62 -2.70 -16.09
N GLU A 101 5.04 -2.33 -17.25
CA GLU A 101 5.68 -1.42 -18.19
C GLU A 101 5.64 0.03 -17.68
N HIS A 102 4.55 0.43 -17.00
CA HIS A 102 4.48 1.73 -16.33
C HIS A 102 5.44 1.82 -15.14
N ILE A 103 5.53 0.76 -14.33
CA ILE A 103 6.51 0.65 -13.24
C ILE A 103 7.93 0.82 -13.80
N LYS A 104 8.28 0.06 -14.83
CA LYS A 104 9.59 0.08 -15.47
C LYS A 104 9.95 1.46 -16.00
N VAL A 105 9.07 2.08 -16.78
CA VAL A 105 9.33 3.42 -17.31
C VAL A 105 9.50 4.43 -16.18
N THR A 106 8.66 4.38 -15.15
CA THR A 106 8.76 5.31 -14.02
C THR A 106 10.07 5.13 -13.25
N VAL A 107 10.43 3.90 -12.86
CA VAL A 107 11.66 3.64 -12.09
C VAL A 107 12.90 3.97 -12.91
N GLU A 108 13.01 3.46 -14.14
CA GLU A 108 14.24 3.58 -14.93
C GLU A 108 14.37 4.94 -15.63
N LYS A 109 13.26 5.51 -16.12
CA LYS A 109 13.29 6.75 -16.93
C LYS A 109 12.99 7.99 -16.11
N THR A 110 12.10 7.93 -15.14
CA THR A 110 11.74 9.09 -14.32
C THR A 110 12.64 9.18 -13.08
N TRP A 111 12.66 8.13 -12.26
CA TRP A 111 13.44 8.14 -11.01
C TRP A 111 14.93 7.89 -11.23
N LYS A 112 15.33 7.39 -12.41
CA LYS A 112 16.72 7.05 -12.76
C LYS A 112 17.32 5.98 -11.83
N MET A 113 16.49 5.02 -11.43
CA MET A 113 16.83 3.91 -10.54
C MET A 113 16.82 2.58 -11.32
N GLU A 114 17.38 1.53 -10.72
CA GLU A 114 17.42 0.19 -11.33
C GLU A 114 16.19 -0.61 -10.91
N LEU A 115 15.33 -1.00 -11.86
CA LEU A 115 14.26 -1.97 -11.58
C LEU A 115 14.87 -3.36 -11.44
N LEU A 116 14.63 -4.03 -10.31
CA LEU A 116 15.13 -5.39 -10.05
C LEU A 116 14.11 -6.45 -10.47
N GLY A 117 12.81 -6.14 -10.35
CA GLY A 117 11.75 -7.00 -10.85
C GLY A 117 10.35 -6.57 -10.40
N THR A 118 9.35 -7.02 -11.14
CA THR A 118 7.94 -6.99 -10.76
C THR A 118 7.44 -8.43 -10.60
N TYR A 119 6.57 -8.65 -9.62
CA TYR A 119 6.20 -9.98 -9.21
C TYR A 119 4.70 -10.06 -8.91
N SER A 120 4.10 -11.13 -9.42
CA SER A 120 2.80 -11.64 -9.00
C SER A 120 3.01 -12.99 -8.33
N PHE A 121 2.35 -13.19 -7.19
CA PHE A 121 2.53 -14.33 -6.30
C PHE A 121 1.22 -15.05 -6.07
N TRP A 122 1.35 -16.37 -6.02
CA TRP A 122 0.25 -17.30 -5.84
C TRP A 122 -0.35 -17.20 -4.45
N ASP A 123 -1.67 -17.08 -4.39
CA ASP A 123 -2.47 -17.15 -3.18
C ASP A 123 -3.32 -18.43 -3.20
N GLU A 124 -2.98 -19.39 -2.34
CA GLU A 124 -3.69 -20.66 -2.25
C GLU A 124 -5.18 -20.51 -1.91
N ARG A 125 -5.60 -19.38 -1.30
CA ARG A 125 -7.02 -19.16 -0.98
C ARG A 125 -7.87 -18.91 -2.22
N HIS A 126 -7.29 -18.20 -3.19
CA HIS A 126 -7.99 -17.76 -4.40
C HIS A 126 -7.63 -18.60 -5.63
N GLN A 127 -6.61 -19.46 -5.52
CA GLN A 127 -6.12 -20.31 -6.60
C GLN A 127 -5.69 -19.49 -7.83
N GLU A 128 -5.08 -18.33 -7.58
CA GLU A 128 -4.53 -17.45 -8.59
C GLU A 128 -3.46 -16.52 -7.99
N ASP A 129 -2.77 -15.76 -8.86
CA ASP A 129 -1.81 -14.76 -8.43
C ASP A 129 -2.51 -13.45 -8.03
N THR A 130 -2.72 -13.23 -6.73
CA THR A 130 -3.39 -12.02 -6.21
C THR A 130 -2.43 -11.06 -5.51
N THR A 131 -1.34 -11.56 -4.92
CA THR A 131 -0.39 -10.74 -4.17
C THR A 131 0.67 -10.23 -5.12
N GLN A 132 0.94 -8.92 -5.09
CA GLN A 132 1.91 -8.30 -5.98
C GLN A 132 2.93 -7.46 -5.23
N ALA A 133 4.15 -7.42 -5.76
CA ALA A 133 5.19 -6.52 -5.30
C ALA A 133 6.13 -6.17 -6.45
N PHE A 134 6.91 -5.11 -6.27
CA PHE A 134 8.07 -4.86 -7.11
C PHE A 134 9.27 -4.44 -6.27
N MET A 135 10.45 -4.63 -6.85
CA MET A 135 11.73 -4.30 -6.24
C MET A 135 12.51 -3.37 -7.15
N PHE A 136 13.10 -2.33 -6.56
CA PHE A 136 14.01 -1.43 -7.26
C PHE A 136 15.17 -1.01 -6.37
N ARG A 137 16.28 -0.61 -6.97
CA ARG A 137 17.49 -0.18 -6.28
C ARG A 137 17.75 1.30 -6.53
N ASP A 138 17.85 2.04 -5.44
CA ASP A 138 18.42 3.38 -5.41
C ASP A 138 19.87 3.29 -4.97
N ARG A 139 20.80 3.60 -5.88
CA ARG A 139 22.23 3.53 -5.64
C ARG A 139 22.91 4.84 -6.04
N ASN A 140 23.62 5.42 -5.10
CA ASN A 140 24.53 6.54 -5.32
C ASN A 140 25.91 6.21 -4.70
N ALA A 141 26.82 7.18 -4.66
CA ALA A 141 28.18 6.97 -4.16
C ALA A 141 28.23 6.54 -2.68
N ASP A 142 27.24 6.95 -1.88
CA ASP A 142 27.23 6.82 -0.42
C ASP A 142 26.21 5.79 0.10
N SER A 143 25.22 5.41 -0.72
CA SER A 143 24.16 4.47 -0.33
C SER A 143 23.77 3.50 -1.46
N ASP A 144 23.47 2.25 -1.07
CA ASP A 144 22.91 1.22 -1.94
C ASP A 144 21.71 0.58 -1.23
N ILE A 145 20.50 1.00 -1.61
CA ILE A 145 19.26 0.63 -0.93
C ILE A 145 18.30 0.00 -1.94
N ILE A 146 17.83 -1.20 -1.60
CA ILE A 146 16.76 -1.88 -2.32
C ILE A 146 15.43 -1.53 -1.65
N PHE A 147 14.43 -1.14 -2.42
CA PHE A 147 13.07 -0.98 -1.97
C PHE A 147 12.25 -2.19 -2.38
N VAL A 148 11.47 -2.73 -1.45
CA VAL A 148 10.46 -3.76 -1.68
C VAL A 148 9.10 -3.12 -1.44
N ALA A 149 8.30 -2.96 -2.48
CA ALA A 149 6.99 -2.34 -2.40
C ALA A 149 5.88 -3.36 -2.66
N PHE A 150 5.11 -3.69 -1.63
CA PHE A 150 3.93 -4.54 -1.74
C PHE A 150 2.72 -3.71 -2.17
N ARG A 151 1.96 -4.23 -3.14
CA ARG A 151 0.68 -3.66 -3.57
C ARG A 151 -0.38 -3.91 -2.51
N GLY A 152 -1.28 -2.94 -2.34
CA GLY A 152 -2.50 -3.12 -1.56
C GLY A 152 -3.70 -3.55 -2.41
N THR A 153 -4.87 -3.44 -1.80
CA THR A 153 -6.16 -3.81 -2.39
C THR A 153 -6.60 -2.83 -3.48
N GLU A 154 -7.01 -3.33 -4.65
CA GLU A 154 -7.67 -2.50 -5.67
C GLU A 154 -9.11 -2.14 -5.25
N LEU A 155 -9.56 -0.92 -5.60
CA LEU A 155 -10.87 -0.38 -5.20
C LEU A 155 -12.06 -1.25 -5.64
N PHE A 156 -11.94 -1.98 -6.74
CA PHE A 156 -13.00 -2.84 -7.30
C PHE A 156 -12.66 -4.33 -7.27
N ASN A 157 -11.62 -4.74 -6.54
CA ASN A 157 -11.23 -6.13 -6.46
C ASN A 157 -11.78 -6.79 -5.19
N ALA A 158 -12.98 -7.35 -5.27
CA ALA A 158 -13.61 -8.02 -4.12
C ALA A 158 -12.77 -9.15 -3.50
N LYS A 159 -11.83 -9.77 -4.23
CA LYS A 159 -10.90 -10.79 -3.67
C LYS A 159 -9.91 -10.20 -2.69
N ASP A 160 -9.38 -9.02 -3.01
CA ASP A 160 -8.49 -8.28 -2.12
C ASP A 160 -9.26 -7.85 -0.86
N TRP A 161 -10.50 -7.37 -1.02
CA TRP A 161 -11.36 -7.02 0.13
C TRP A 161 -11.73 -8.24 0.98
N ARG A 162 -11.93 -9.41 0.37
CA ARG A 162 -12.16 -10.67 1.10
C ARG A 162 -10.92 -11.07 1.90
N THR A 163 -9.72 -10.82 1.38
CA THR A 163 -8.46 -11.02 2.13
C THR A 163 -8.40 -10.12 3.35
N ASP A 164 -8.77 -8.85 3.21
CA ASP A 164 -8.81 -7.87 4.29
C ASP A 164 -9.87 -8.21 5.35
N LEU A 165 -10.91 -8.94 4.96
CA LEU A 165 -11.99 -9.38 5.82
C LEU A 165 -11.82 -10.83 6.30
N ASP A 166 -10.75 -11.54 5.95
CA ASP A 166 -10.41 -12.89 6.45
C ASP A 166 -9.76 -12.80 7.84
N ILE A 167 -10.60 -12.44 8.82
CA ILE A 167 -10.24 -12.14 10.22
C ILE A 167 -9.81 -13.35 11.09
N PRO A 168 -9.93 -14.65 10.73
CA PRO A 168 -9.45 -15.71 11.61
C PRO A 168 -7.98 -15.50 11.98
N TRP A 169 -7.72 -15.52 13.28
CA TRP A 169 -6.37 -15.44 13.83
C TRP A 169 -5.52 -16.62 13.35
N TYR A 170 -4.28 -16.33 12.96
CA TYR A 170 -3.22 -17.33 12.86
C TYR A 170 -2.27 -17.18 14.04
N ASN A 171 -2.03 -18.29 14.76
CA ASN A 171 -1.10 -18.31 15.88
C ASN A 171 0.34 -18.42 15.37
N LEU A 172 1.18 -17.45 15.67
CA LEU A 172 2.60 -17.49 15.34
C LEU A 172 3.32 -18.46 16.27
N GLN A 173 3.80 -19.57 15.73
CA GLN A 173 4.64 -20.51 16.46
C GLN A 173 5.93 -19.81 16.92
N GLY A 174 6.29 -19.96 18.19
CA GLY A 174 7.51 -19.39 18.78
C GLY A 174 7.38 -17.98 19.38
N VAL A 175 6.32 -17.22 19.03
CA VAL A 175 6.11 -15.84 19.50
C VAL A 175 5.01 -15.73 20.56
N ASN A 176 4.18 -16.77 20.71
CA ASN A 176 3.01 -16.77 21.60
C ASN A 176 2.00 -15.64 21.29
N GLY A 177 2.07 -15.05 20.10
CA GLY A 177 1.20 -14.00 19.58
C GLY A 177 0.46 -14.43 18.31
N ARG A 178 -0.44 -13.57 17.83
CA ARG A 178 -1.34 -13.89 16.71
C ARG A 178 -1.31 -12.79 15.67
N VAL A 179 -1.53 -13.18 14.41
CA VAL A 179 -1.62 -12.29 13.25
C VAL A 179 -2.86 -12.56 12.43
N HIS A 180 -3.28 -11.58 11.64
CA HIS A 180 -4.37 -11.70 10.70
C HIS A 180 -4.10 -12.84 9.70
N GLY A 181 -4.93 -13.88 9.71
CA GLY A 181 -4.74 -15.08 8.90
C GLY A 181 -4.72 -14.79 7.40
N GLY A 182 -5.55 -13.86 6.93
CA GLY A 182 -5.56 -13.47 5.52
C GLY A 182 -4.23 -12.85 5.05
N PHE A 183 -3.60 -12.01 5.89
CA PHE A 183 -2.39 -11.29 5.51
C PHE A 183 -1.17 -12.21 5.47
N ILE A 184 -1.02 -13.11 6.45
CA ILE A 184 0.10 -14.05 6.47
C ILE A 184 0.01 -15.11 5.35
N LYS A 185 -1.21 -15.50 4.95
CA LYS A 185 -1.43 -16.38 3.79
C LYS A 185 -1.10 -15.69 2.47
N ALA A 186 -1.52 -14.43 2.29
CA ALA A 186 -1.13 -13.61 1.14
C ALA A 186 0.41 -13.47 1.02
N LEU A 187 1.10 -13.42 2.16
CA LEU A 187 2.56 -13.40 2.18
C LEU A 187 3.21 -14.75 1.79
N GLY A 188 2.46 -15.86 1.78
CA GLY A 188 2.92 -17.16 1.30
C GLY A 188 2.74 -18.33 2.27
N LEU A 189 2.08 -18.13 3.42
CA LEU A 189 1.72 -19.23 4.31
C LEU A 189 0.63 -20.09 3.67
N LYS A 190 0.83 -21.41 3.66
CA LYS A 190 -0.15 -22.37 3.13
C LYS A 190 -1.36 -22.55 4.03
N LEU A 191 -2.45 -23.08 3.47
CA LEU A 191 -3.67 -23.36 4.23
C LEU A 191 -3.48 -24.37 5.37
N ASP A 192 -2.51 -25.28 5.23
CA ASP A 192 -2.12 -26.25 6.28
C ASP A 192 -1.23 -25.65 7.37
N GLY A 193 -0.91 -24.35 7.28
CA GLY A 193 -0.07 -23.62 8.23
C GLY A 193 1.43 -23.84 8.05
N THR A 194 1.86 -24.47 6.94
CA THR A 194 3.27 -24.65 6.61
C THR A 194 3.77 -23.59 5.63
N TRP A 195 5.09 -23.37 5.62
CA TRP A 195 5.73 -22.53 4.61
C TRP A 195 6.20 -23.41 3.43
N PRO A 196 5.99 -22.97 2.17
CA PRO A 196 6.49 -23.68 1.01
C PRO A 196 8.01 -23.82 1.10
N LYS A 197 8.56 -24.98 0.68
CA LYS A 197 10.01 -25.12 0.56
C LYS A 197 10.51 -24.16 -0.52
N SER A 198 11.64 -23.51 -0.27
CA SER A 198 12.29 -22.58 -1.19
C SER A 198 12.84 -23.32 -2.42
N THR A 199 11.97 -23.70 -3.35
CA THR A 199 12.36 -24.23 -4.66
C THR A 199 11.82 -23.30 -5.74
N THR A 200 12.74 -22.67 -6.47
CA THR A 200 12.46 -21.86 -7.68
C THR A 200 11.86 -22.68 -8.83
N THR A 201 11.70 -23.99 -8.65
CA THR A 201 11.21 -24.97 -9.63
C THR A 201 9.78 -25.44 -9.37
N GLY A 202 9.08 -24.90 -8.36
CA GLY A 202 7.65 -25.17 -8.15
C GLY A 202 6.76 -24.44 -9.16
N GLU A 203 5.56 -24.94 -9.43
CA GLU A 203 4.57 -24.28 -10.32
C GLU A 203 4.18 -22.88 -9.84
N HIS A 204 4.29 -22.59 -8.54
CA HIS A 204 3.79 -21.36 -7.92
C HIS A 204 4.88 -20.63 -7.10
N ARG A 205 4.96 -19.30 -7.29
CA ARG A 205 5.86 -18.41 -6.54
C ARG A 205 5.10 -17.81 -5.35
N HIS A 206 5.70 -17.86 -4.16
CA HIS A 206 5.14 -17.28 -2.94
C HIS A 206 5.92 -16.05 -2.50
N ALA A 207 5.22 -15.01 -2.06
CA ALA A 207 5.77 -13.67 -1.86
C ALA A 207 7.00 -13.64 -0.95
N TYR A 208 6.90 -14.20 0.27
CA TYR A 208 8.01 -14.23 1.22
C TYR A 208 9.24 -14.96 0.66
N ASN A 209 9.05 -16.19 0.18
CA ASN A 209 10.16 -17.02 -0.31
C ASN A 209 10.89 -16.37 -1.47
N THR A 210 10.14 -15.82 -2.44
CA THR A 210 10.74 -15.18 -3.62
C THR A 210 11.47 -13.91 -3.25
N ILE A 211 10.84 -12.98 -2.53
CA ILE A 211 11.48 -11.70 -2.15
C ILE A 211 12.71 -11.94 -1.25
N ALA A 212 12.63 -12.86 -0.30
CA ALA A 212 13.76 -13.21 0.55
C ALA A 212 14.93 -13.80 -0.25
N ALA A 213 14.65 -14.64 -1.26
CA ALA A 213 15.67 -15.20 -2.14
C ALA A 213 16.33 -14.12 -3.02
N GLU A 214 15.55 -13.20 -3.60
CA GLU A 214 16.06 -12.08 -4.41
C GLU A 214 16.95 -11.14 -3.58
N LEU A 215 16.51 -10.74 -2.38
CA LEU A 215 17.32 -9.94 -1.46
C LEU A 215 18.66 -10.61 -1.15
N LYS A 216 18.65 -11.90 -0.78
CA LYS A 216 19.87 -12.68 -0.52
C LYS A 216 20.77 -12.76 -1.75
N GLY A 217 20.20 -12.87 -2.95
CA GLY A 217 20.92 -12.83 -4.22
C GLY A 217 21.69 -11.52 -4.38
N HIS A 218 21.04 -10.39 -4.11
CA HIS A 218 21.66 -9.09 -4.21
C HIS A 218 22.70 -8.80 -3.12
N PHE A 219 22.51 -9.28 -1.89
CA PHE A 219 23.49 -9.10 -0.82
C PHE A 219 24.84 -9.78 -1.11
N LYS A 220 24.86 -10.87 -1.89
CA LYS A 220 26.11 -11.51 -2.33
C LYS A 220 26.96 -10.60 -3.22
N SER A 221 26.32 -9.66 -3.92
CA SER A 221 26.99 -8.76 -4.86
C SER A 221 27.62 -7.54 -4.17
N ASN A 222 27.09 -7.13 -3.01
CA ASN A 222 27.58 -6.00 -2.24
C ASN A 222 27.18 -6.12 -0.76
N ASP A 223 28.19 -6.23 0.10
CA ASP A 223 27.99 -6.35 1.55
C ASP A 223 27.54 -5.05 2.24
N ARG A 224 27.38 -3.95 1.51
CA ARG A 224 26.79 -2.70 2.04
C ARG A 224 25.34 -2.48 1.65
N THR A 225 24.79 -3.32 0.77
CA THR A 225 23.40 -3.18 0.34
C THR A 225 22.48 -3.37 1.54
N LYS A 226 21.58 -2.41 1.72
CA LYS A 226 20.47 -2.46 2.67
C LYS A 226 19.15 -2.51 1.93
N PHE A 227 18.05 -2.73 2.65
CA PHE A 227 16.73 -2.66 2.04
C PHE A 227 15.69 -1.99 2.94
N ILE A 228 14.65 -1.48 2.30
CA ILE A 228 13.48 -0.87 2.89
C ILE A 228 12.25 -1.63 2.39
N VAL A 229 11.32 -1.92 3.28
CA VAL A 229 10.03 -2.53 2.92
C VAL A 229 8.93 -1.49 3.06
N THR A 230 8.04 -1.42 2.08
CA THR A 230 6.94 -0.47 2.06
C THR A 230 5.65 -1.04 1.50
N GLY A 231 4.54 -0.41 1.84
CA GLY A 231 3.24 -0.76 1.29
C GLY A 231 2.13 0.16 1.78
N HIS A 232 1.06 0.18 0.99
CA HIS A 232 -0.16 0.91 1.30
C HIS A 232 -1.31 -0.07 1.55
N SER A 233 -2.21 0.24 2.49
CA SER A 233 -3.37 -0.60 2.80
C SER A 233 -2.95 -2.04 3.16
N LEU A 234 -3.52 -3.07 2.53
CA LEU A 234 -3.06 -4.47 2.60
C LEU A 234 -1.54 -4.61 2.40
N GLY A 235 -0.96 -3.89 1.45
CA GLY A 235 0.49 -3.90 1.21
C GLY A 235 1.29 -3.43 2.42
N GLY A 236 0.73 -2.52 3.22
CA GLY A 236 1.33 -2.09 4.49
C GLY A 236 1.33 -3.21 5.54
N ALA A 237 0.29 -4.05 5.58
CA ALA A 237 0.29 -5.23 6.44
C ALA A 237 1.35 -6.26 6.01
N LEU A 238 1.47 -6.51 4.70
CA LEU A 238 2.51 -7.39 4.15
C LEU A 238 3.92 -6.87 4.42
N ALA A 239 4.12 -5.55 4.32
CA ALA A 239 5.40 -4.91 4.59
C ALA A 239 5.91 -5.12 6.02
N VAL A 240 5.00 -5.23 7.00
CA VAL A 240 5.33 -5.51 8.41
C VAL A 240 5.43 -7.00 8.70
N LEU A 241 4.60 -7.83 8.06
CA LEU A 241 4.70 -9.27 8.22
C LEU A 241 5.97 -9.84 7.58
N PHE A 242 6.46 -9.27 6.49
CA PHE A 242 7.70 -9.73 5.84
C PHE A 242 8.89 -9.85 6.81
N PRO A 243 9.30 -8.80 7.54
CA PRO A 243 10.35 -8.93 8.54
C PRO A 243 9.97 -9.80 9.74
N ALA A 244 8.70 -9.91 10.09
CA ALA A 244 8.26 -10.86 11.12
C ALA A 244 8.58 -12.30 10.72
N VAL A 245 8.31 -12.68 9.47
CA VAL A 245 8.60 -14.03 8.96
C VAL A 245 10.10 -14.25 8.83
N LEU A 246 10.88 -13.23 8.42
CA LEU A 246 12.35 -13.31 8.47
C LEU A 246 12.84 -13.65 9.88
N ALA A 247 12.29 -13.01 10.91
CA ALA A 247 12.65 -13.28 12.31
C ALA A 247 12.24 -14.70 12.74
N LEU A 248 11.02 -15.14 12.40
CA LEU A 248 10.54 -16.50 12.68
C LEU A 248 11.40 -17.58 12.01
N HIS A 249 11.95 -17.30 10.82
CA HIS A 249 12.80 -18.21 10.07
C HIS A 249 14.30 -18.05 10.41
N ASN A 250 14.64 -17.22 11.40
CA ASN A 250 16.01 -16.93 11.82
C ASN A 250 16.91 -16.41 10.68
N GLU A 251 16.36 -15.56 9.82
CA GLU A 251 17.08 -14.94 8.69
C GLU A 251 17.93 -13.75 9.13
N ILE A 252 18.80 -13.97 10.11
CA ILE A 252 19.59 -12.94 10.83
C ILE A 252 20.33 -12.01 9.86
N LYS A 253 21.07 -12.57 8.90
CA LYS A 253 21.85 -11.79 7.91
C LYS A 253 20.99 -10.90 7.02
N THR A 254 19.74 -11.29 6.79
CA THR A 254 18.78 -10.48 6.05
C THR A 254 18.28 -9.36 6.96
N LEU A 255 17.88 -9.67 8.19
CA LEU A 255 17.40 -8.68 9.16
C LEU A 255 18.43 -7.60 9.50
N GLU A 256 19.71 -7.94 9.61
CA GLU A 256 20.82 -6.99 9.79
C GLU A 256 20.93 -5.94 8.66
N ARG A 257 20.33 -6.23 7.50
CA ARG A 257 20.32 -5.35 6.32
C ARG A 257 19.02 -4.59 6.15
N LEU A 258 18.02 -4.83 7.01
CA LEU A 258 16.76 -4.09 6.99
C LEU A 258 16.97 -2.70 7.59
N GLU A 259 16.89 -1.68 6.75
CA GLU A 259 17.11 -0.30 7.18
C GLU A 259 15.85 0.30 7.82
N ALA A 260 14.69 0.08 7.18
CA ALA A 260 13.43 0.63 7.64
C ALA A 260 12.21 -0.09 7.05
N VAL A 261 11.08 0.09 7.72
CA VAL A 261 9.74 -0.25 7.24
C VAL A 261 8.89 1.02 7.27
N TYR A 262 8.32 1.37 6.12
CA TYR A 262 7.41 2.51 5.99
C TYR A 262 6.04 2.01 5.52
N THR A 263 4.99 2.36 6.22
CA THR A 263 3.63 1.94 5.82
C THR A 263 2.66 3.08 5.80
N PHE A 264 1.67 2.99 4.91
CA PHE A 264 0.68 4.04 4.66
C PHE A 264 -0.71 3.44 4.74
N GLY A 265 -1.56 3.94 5.64
CA GLY A 265 -2.91 3.40 5.79
C GLY A 265 -2.94 1.92 6.17
N GLN A 266 -1.90 1.44 6.87
CA GLN A 266 -1.77 0.03 7.27
C GLN A 266 -2.88 -0.35 8.28
N PRO A 267 -3.62 -1.45 8.05
CA PRO A 267 -4.55 -2.00 9.04
C PRO A 267 -3.81 -2.66 10.22
N ARG A 268 -4.51 -2.92 11.32
CA ARG A 268 -3.93 -3.70 12.43
C ARG A 268 -3.61 -5.12 11.96
N VAL A 269 -2.40 -5.58 12.27
CA VAL A 269 -1.84 -6.82 11.71
C VAL A 269 -1.87 -7.96 12.71
N GLY A 270 -1.72 -7.67 14.00
CA GLY A 270 -1.56 -8.67 15.05
C GLY A 270 -2.10 -8.24 16.39
N ASP A 271 -1.97 -9.11 17.38
CA ASP A 271 -2.28 -8.80 18.78
C ASP A 271 -1.10 -8.13 19.49
N GLU A 272 -1.30 -7.80 20.77
CA GLU A 272 -0.29 -7.15 21.60
C GLU A 272 1.05 -7.88 21.63
N ARG A 273 1.02 -9.21 21.75
CA ARG A 273 2.22 -10.05 21.83
C ARG A 273 2.99 -10.07 20.51
N PHE A 274 2.29 -10.07 19.38
CA PHE A 274 2.93 -9.84 18.09
C PHE A 274 3.62 -8.47 18.04
N GLY A 275 2.95 -7.42 18.55
CA GLY A 275 3.51 -6.08 18.62
C GLY A 275 4.76 -5.99 19.49
N GLU A 276 4.76 -6.63 20.66
CA GLU A 276 5.93 -6.73 21.56
C GLU A 276 7.10 -7.43 20.87
N PHE A 277 6.86 -8.60 20.28
CA PHE A 277 7.87 -9.33 19.51
C PHE A 277 8.49 -8.47 18.41
N MET A 278 7.68 -7.77 17.61
CA MET A 278 8.20 -6.93 16.54
C MET A 278 8.98 -5.73 17.05
N LYS A 279 8.57 -5.11 18.17
CA LYS A 279 9.35 -4.05 18.82
C LYS A 279 10.73 -4.56 19.24
N GLU A 280 10.79 -5.73 19.88
CA GLU A 280 12.07 -6.36 20.28
C GLU A 280 12.96 -6.65 19.08
N GLN A 281 12.41 -7.22 18.00
CA GLN A 281 13.18 -7.48 16.78
C GLN A 281 13.70 -6.18 16.14
N PHE A 282 12.85 -5.15 16.01
CA PHE A 282 13.26 -3.88 15.42
C PHE A 282 14.28 -3.13 16.27
N GLU A 283 14.15 -3.16 17.60
CA GLU A 283 15.17 -2.61 18.50
C GLU A 283 16.50 -3.36 18.38
N HIS A 284 16.46 -4.70 18.37
CA HIS A 284 17.66 -5.54 18.27
C HIS A 284 18.47 -5.29 16.99
N TYR A 285 17.80 -5.16 15.85
CA TYR A 285 18.45 -4.93 14.55
C TYR A 285 18.58 -3.44 14.16
N GLY A 286 18.11 -2.51 15.01
CA GLY A 286 18.15 -1.08 14.73
C GLY A 286 17.25 -0.63 13.57
N VAL A 287 16.15 -1.36 13.34
CA VAL A 287 15.20 -1.11 12.24
C VAL A 287 14.28 0.05 12.59
N ARG A 288 14.16 1.02 11.69
CA ARG A 288 13.19 2.11 11.85
C ARG A 288 11.83 1.69 11.30
N TYR A 289 10.78 1.77 12.12
CA TYR A 289 9.43 1.49 11.68
C TYR A 289 8.53 2.72 11.87
N TYR A 290 8.01 3.25 10.76
CA TYR A 290 7.10 4.38 10.73
C TYR A 290 5.79 4.02 10.04
N ARG A 291 4.70 4.12 10.79
CA ARG A 291 3.34 3.93 10.30
C ARG A 291 2.70 5.30 10.07
N PHE A 292 2.47 5.66 8.82
CA PHE A 292 1.78 6.90 8.47
C PHE A 292 0.26 6.67 8.47
N VAL A 293 -0.45 7.53 9.19
CA VAL A 293 -1.92 7.56 9.23
C VAL A 293 -2.38 8.96 8.86
N TYR A 294 -3.16 9.06 7.79
CA TYR A 294 -3.70 10.33 7.34
C TYR A 294 -5.13 10.52 7.87
N SER A 295 -5.32 11.62 8.60
CA SER A 295 -6.61 12.21 8.98
C SER A 295 -7.60 11.14 9.46
N HIS A 296 -8.71 11.01 8.75
CA HIS A 296 -9.79 10.12 9.08
C HIS A 296 -9.78 8.79 8.31
N ASP A 297 -8.66 8.38 7.72
CA ASP A 297 -8.54 7.10 7.02
C ASP A 297 -9.12 5.94 7.83
N ILE A 298 -10.06 5.20 7.25
CA ILE A 298 -10.76 4.12 7.94
C ILE A 298 -9.90 2.87 8.15
N ILE A 299 -8.92 2.61 7.28
CA ILE A 299 -8.22 1.33 7.24
C ILE A 299 -7.30 1.09 8.45
N PRO A 300 -6.50 2.06 8.93
CA PRO A 300 -5.72 1.88 10.15
C PRO A 300 -6.55 1.51 11.38
N ARG A 301 -7.85 1.85 11.36
CA ARG A 301 -8.75 1.62 12.48
C ARG A 301 -9.43 0.25 12.42
N LEU A 302 -9.03 -0.58 11.45
CA LEU A 302 -9.51 -1.94 11.24
C LEU A 302 -8.33 -2.95 11.24
N PRO A 303 -8.57 -4.21 11.67
CA PRO A 303 -9.70 -4.65 12.48
C PRO A 303 -9.77 -3.90 13.83
N TYR A 304 -10.92 -3.89 14.48
CA TYR A 304 -11.12 -3.08 15.69
C TYR A 304 -10.24 -3.56 16.86
N ASP A 305 -9.74 -2.59 17.63
CA ASP A 305 -9.10 -2.84 18.93
C ASP A 305 -10.17 -2.89 20.03
N ASP A 306 -10.88 -4.00 20.12
CA ASP A 306 -11.89 -4.26 21.15
C ASP A 306 -11.69 -5.62 21.81
N SER A 307 -12.51 -5.91 22.84
CA SER A 307 -12.44 -7.17 23.58
C SER A 307 -12.76 -8.41 22.73
N VAL A 308 -13.32 -8.24 21.53
CA VAL A 308 -13.73 -9.33 20.64
C VAL A 308 -12.62 -9.63 19.64
N PHE A 309 -12.06 -8.60 19.02
CA PHE A 309 -11.07 -8.72 17.95
C PHE A 309 -9.64 -8.66 18.49
N MET A 310 -9.33 -7.86 19.51
CA MET A 310 -8.01 -7.76 20.18
C MET A 310 -6.81 -7.43 19.29
N PHE A 311 -7.04 -6.85 18.11
CA PHE A 311 -5.95 -6.38 17.25
C PHE A 311 -5.36 -5.08 17.80
N LYS A 312 -4.04 -4.95 17.78
CA LYS A 312 -3.34 -3.73 18.22
C LYS A 312 -2.33 -3.27 17.18
N HIS A 313 -2.12 -1.96 17.12
CA HIS A 313 -0.93 -1.41 16.47
C HIS A 313 0.27 -1.47 17.40
N PHE A 314 1.44 -1.31 16.81
CA PHE A 314 2.70 -1.14 17.50
C PHE A 314 3.61 -0.22 16.68
N GLY A 315 4.75 0.16 17.25
CA GLY A 315 5.72 1.04 16.59
C GLY A 315 5.30 2.51 16.61
N THR A 316 5.98 3.32 15.80
CA THR A 316 5.80 4.77 15.75
C THR A 316 4.69 5.15 14.78
N CYS A 317 3.61 5.79 15.26
CA CYS A 317 2.57 6.34 14.38
C CYS A 317 2.85 7.81 14.08
N VAL A 318 3.08 8.12 12.80
CA VAL A 318 3.12 9.49 12.28
C VAL A 318 1.70 9.83 11.82
N TYR A 319 0.92 10.43 12.72
CA TYR A 319 -0.43 10.90 12.41
C TYR A 319 -0.36 12.25 11.71
N VAL A 320 -1.01 12.40 10.56
CA VAL A 320 -1.04 13.65 9.78
C VAL A 320 -2.48 14.10 9.61
N ASN A 321 -2.82 15.31 10.07
CA ASN A 321 -4.19 15.82 10.01
C ASN A 321 -4.60 16.33 8.62
N SER A 322 -5.85 16.80 8.48
CA SER A 322 -6.44 17.25 7.20
C SER A 322 -5.83 18.54 6.62
N ILE A 323 -4.94 19.21 7.38
CA ILE A 323 -4.14 20.37 6.95
C ILE A 323 -2.64 20.05 6.81
N TYR A 324 -2.26 18.76 6.87
CA TYR A 324 -0.90 18.24 6.73
C TYR A 324 0.07 18.57 7.86
N GLU A 325 -0.41 18.78 9.08
CA GLU A 325 0.44 18.82 10.27
C GLU A 325 0.63 17.40 10.82
N ALA A 326 1.88 17.03 11.10
CA ALA A 326 2.21 15.73 11.67
C ALA A 326 2.37 15.80 13.19
N THR A 327 1.95 14.73 13.86
CA THR A 327 2.20 14.45 15.26
C THR A 327 2.61 13.00 15.42
N VAL A 328 3.69 12.76 16.17
CA VAL A 328 4.08 11.40 16.54
C VAL A 328 3.28 10.97 17.76
N VAL A 329 2.54 9.87 17.60
CA VAL A 329 1.65 9.31 18.63
C VAL A 329 1.86 7.80 18.72
N GLU A 330 1.45 7.19 19.83
CA GLU A 330 1.45 5.72 19.95
C GLU A 330 0.31 5.10 19.12
N GLU A 331 -0.86 5.74 19.13
CA GLU A 331 -2.08 5.28 18.44
C GLU A 331 -2.78 6.49 17.81
N GLU A 332 -3.38 6.30 16.63
CA GLU A 332 -4.11 7.36 15.94
C GLU A 332 -5.37 7.83 16.70
N PRO A 333 -5.77 9.11 16.55
CA PRO A 333 -7.01 9.61 17.12
C PRO A 333 -8.23 8.80 16.68
N PHE A 334 -9.14 8.59 17.63
CA PHE A 334 -10.36 7.81 17.46
C PHE A 334 -10.12 6.37 16.94
N LYS A 335 -9.24 5.62 17.63
CA LYS A 335 -8.78 4.27 17.26
C LYS A 335 -9.82 3.29 16.69
N ASN A 336 -11.08 3.34 17.15
CA ASN A 336 -12.19 2.52 16.64
C ASN A 336 -13.40 3.34 16.16
N TYR A 337 -13.33 4.66 16.17
CA TYR A 337 -14.44 5.55 15.83
C TYR A 337 -15.78 5.37 16.57
N PHE A 338 -15.80 4.69 17.72
CA PHE A 338 -17.00 4.56 18.54
C PHE A 338 -17.39 5.85 19.28
N HIS A 339 -16.53 6.86 19.29
CA HIS A 339 -16.80 8.15 19.92
C HIS A 339 -17.71 9.03 19.03
N TRP A 340 -18.80 9.55 19.60
CA TRP A 340 -19.76 10.39 18.86
C TRP A 340 -19.13 11.64 18.25
N GLY A 341 -18.16 12.26 18.92
CA GLY A 341 -17.44 13.43 18.39
C GLY A 341 -16.73 13.12 17.06
N SER A 342 -16.31 11.86 16.84
CA SER A 342 -15.71 11.44 15.57
C SER A 342 -16.71 11.49 14.41
N ILE A 343 -18.00 11.35 14.67
CA ILE A 343 -19.06 11.41 13.64
C ILE A 343 -19.12 12.82 13.02
N VAL A 344 -18.91 13.86 13.84
CA VAL A 344 -18.93 15.26 13.43
C VAL A 344 -17.61 15.64 12.78
N THR A 345 -16.48 15.42 13.45
CA THR A 345 -15.15 15.84 12.98
C THR A 345 -14.83 15.26 11.61
N LYS A 346 -15.11 13.97 11.40
CA LYS A 346 -14.99 13.29 10.11
C LYS A 346 -15.66 14.01 8.95
N ARG A 347 -16.89 14.49 9.17
CA ARG A 347 -17.68 15.16 8.12
C ARG A 347 -17.16 16.56 7.85
N VAL A 348 -16.78 17.27 8.91
CA VAL A 348 -16.14 18.59 8.79
C VAL A 348 -14.84 18.45 8.00
N ASP A 349 -13.99 17.49 8.33
CA ASP A 349 -12.74 17.24 7.61
C ASP A 349 -12.98 16.76 6.18
N ALA A 350 -13.97 15.89 5.92
CA ALA A 350 -14.30 15.48 4.56
C ALA A 350 -14.78 16.65 3.69
N LEU A 351 -15.58 17.57 4.26
CA LEU A 351 -16.00 18.80 3.57
C LEU A 351 -14.79 19.73 3.35
N TRP A 352 -13.92 19.86 4.34
CA TRP A 352 -12.69 20.64 4.23
C TRP A 352 -11.77 20.07 3.14
N GLU A 353 -11.54 18.77 3.09
CA GLU A 353 -10.74 18.10 2.06
C GLU A 353 -11.30 18.33 0.66
N LEU A 354 -12.62 18.29 0.50
CA LEU A 354 -13.29 18.63 -0.75
C LEU A 354 -13.00 20.08 -1.15
N VAL A 355 -13.12 21.05 -0.23
CA VAL A 355 -12.79 22.46 -0.51
C VAL A 355 -11.30 22.64 -0.80
N ARG A 356 -10.45 22.05 0.03
CA ARG A 356 -8.98 22.08 -0.04
C ARG A 356 -8.48 21.55 -1.38
N SER A 357 -9.12 20.55 -1.98
CA SER A 357 -8.76 20.02 -3.31
C SER A 357 -8.68 21.07 -4.43
N PHE A 358 -9.42 22.17 -4.31
CA PHE A 358 -9.38 23.30 -5.25
C PHE A 358 -8.33 24.34 -4.87
N LEU A 359 -7.93 24.40 -3.59
CA LEU A 359 -7.00 25.38 -3.04
C LEU A 359 -5.54 24.91 -3.04
N LEU A 360 -5.28 23.60 -3.04
CA LEU A 360 -3.93 23.02 -2.98
C LEU A 360 -2.92 23.65 -3.96
N PRO A 361 -3.23 23.85 -5.26
CA PRO A 361 -2.29 24.45 -6.19
C PRO A 361 -1.83 25.86 -5.79
N ARG A 362 -2.72 26.60 -5.13
CA ARG A 362 -2.47 27.97 -4.66
C ARG A 362 -1.73 27.98 -3.33
N MET A 363 -1.98 26.98 -2.48
CA MET A 363 -1.36 26.86 -1.15
C MET A 363 0.08 26.33 -1.22
N PHE A 364 0.33 25.31 -2.04
CA PHE A 364 1.59 24.55 -2.02
C PHE A 364 2.30 24.51 -3.38
N GLY A 365 1.67 25.05 -4.44
CA GLY A 365 2.21 25.08 -5.79
C GLY A 365 1.52 24.11 -6.75
N PRO A 366 1.76 24.27 -8.07
CA PRO A 366 1.01 23.57 -9.12
C PRO A 366 1.11 22.04 -9.05
N ASP A 367 2.20 21.50 -8.50
CA ASP A 367 2.45 20.06 -8.34
C ASP A 367 1.52 19.38 -7.32
N TYR A 368 0.73 20.15 -6.57
CA TYR A 368 -0.26 19.65 -5.60
C TYR A 368 -1.69 19.67 -6.16
N LYS A 369 -1.86 19.92 -7.46
CA LYS A 369 -3.16 19.87 -8.12
C LYS A 369 -3.72 18.46 -8.14
N GLU A 370 -4.93 18.30 -7.61
CA GLU A 370 -5.66 17.05 -7.70
C GLU A 370 -6.34 16.86 -9.05
N THR A 371 -6.40 15.60 -9.49
CA THR A 371 -7.11 15.21 -10.70
C THR A 371 -8.61 15.46 -10.55
N LEU A 372 -9.32 15.57 -11.68
CA LEU A 372 -10.77 15.72 -11.64
C LEU A 372 -11.44 14.50 -10.99
N LEU A 373 -10.90 13.30 -11.25
CA LEU A 373 -11.42 12.07 -10.67
C LEU A 373 -11.34 12.08 -9.15
N LEU A 374 -10.21 12.50 -8.57
CA LEU A 374 -10.08 12.59 -7.11
C LEU A 374 -11.03 13.62 -6.51
N LYS A 375 -11.22 14.77 -7.17
CA LYS A 375 -12.20 15.79 -6.73
C LYS A 375 -13.64 15.25 -6.71
N ILE A 376 -14.02 14.49 -7.73
CA ILE A 376 -15.32 13.79 -7.76
C ILE A 376 -15.38 12.77 -6.63
N PHE A 377 -14.31 11.98 -6.43
CA PHE A 377 -14.28 10.98 -5.36
C PHE A 377 -14.40 11.60 -3.96
N ARG A 378 -13.84 12.79 -3.73
CA ARG A 378 -14.01 13.53 -2.46
C ARG A 378 -15.46 13.91 -2.16
N THR A 379 -16.36 14.00 -3.14
CA THR A 379 -17.80 14.24 -2.86
C THR A 379 -18.48 13.08 -2.16
N VAL A 380 -17.86 11.88 -2.16
CA VAL A 380 -18.33 10.72 -1.40
C VAL A 380 -18.01 10.86 0.09
N GLY A 381 -16.95 11.60 0.45
CA GLY A 381 -16.45 11.76 1.81
C GLY A 381 -17.49 12.22 2.84
N PRO A 382 -18.35 13.21 2.57
CA PRO A 382 -19.40 13.62 3.52
C PRO A 382 -20.39 12.51 3.88
N VAL A 383 -20.59 11.53 2.99
CA VAL A 383 -21.47 10.36 3.19
C VAL A 383 -20.69 9.21 3.83
N PHE A 384 -19.50 8.91 3.31
CA PHE A 384 -18.59 7.87 3.80
C PHE A 384 -17.24 8.47 4.19
N PRO A 385 -17.14 9.10 5.38
CA PRO A 385 -15.94 9.80 5.76
C PRO A 385 -14.77 8.84 5.99
N GLY A 386 -13.58 9.26 5.59
CA GLY A 386 -12.36 8.46 5.68
C GLY A 386 -12.06 7.63 4.44
N LEU A 387 -13.05 7.39 3.56
CA LEU A 387 -12.82 6.62 2.34
C LEU A 387 -11.92 7.36 1.33
N PRO A 388 -12.17 8.65 0.98
CA PRO A 388 -11.22 9.40 0.14
C PRO A 388 -9.86 9.63 0.82
N ALA A 389 -9.85 9.75 2.15
CA ALA A 389 -8.63 9.93 2.94
C ALA A 389 -7.71 8.70 2.92
N HIS A 390 -8.23 7.52 2.56
CA HIS A 390 -7.40 6.33 2.30
C HIS A 390 -6.62 6.43 0.97
N GLY A 391 -6.83 7.47 0.16
CA GLY A 391 -6.10 7.66 -1.08
C GLY A 391 -4.61 7.98 -0.86
N LEU A 392 -3.74 7.31 -1.63
CA LEU A 392 -2.29 7.53 -1.62
C LEU A 392 -1.86 8.97 -1.91
N GLN A 393 -2.68 9.75 -2.61
CA GLN A 393 -2.43 11.17 -2.86
C GLN A 393 -2.21 11.97 -1.57
N ASP A 394 -3.04 11.73 -0.55
CA ASP A 394 -2.96 12.42 0.73
C ASP A 394 -1.75 11.90 1.54
N TYR A 395 -1.41 10.61 1.45
CA TYR A 395 -0.19 10.06 2.03
C TYR A 395 1.10 10.63 1.40
N ILE A 396 1.13 10.78 0.08
CA ILE A 396 2.25 11.42 -0.62
C ILE A 396 2.37 12.88 -0.16
N ASN A 397 1.27 13.62 -0.09
CA ASN A 397 1.29 14.99 0.41
C ASN A 397 1.70 15.05 1.88
N ALA A 398 1.24 14.11 2.72
CA ALA A 398 1.63 14.01 4.12
C ALA A 398 3.14 13.84 4.27
N THR A 399 3.77 12.95 3.50
CA THR A 399 5.24 12.77 3.56
C THR A 399 6.01 13.98 3.03
N ARG A 400 5.48 14.71 2.04
CA ARG A 400 6.13 15.89 1.43
C ARG A 400 5.97 17.16 2.28
N LEU A 401 4.77 17.45 2.74
CA LEU A 401 4.40 18.71 3.39
C LEU A 401 4.61 18.70 4.90
N ALA A 402 4.37 17.56 5.56
CA ALA A 402 4.46 17.53 7.01
C ALA A 402 5.91 17.59 7.49
N THR A 403 6.08 18.09 8.72
CA THR A 403 7.35 18.10 9.45
C THR A 403 7.22 17.11 10.61
N TYR A 404 8.07 16.08 10.64
CA TYR A 404 8.02 14.98 11.60
C TYR A 404 9.44 14.51 11.97
#